data_AF-A0A059FWX5-F1
#
_entry.id   AF-A0A059FWX5-F1
#
_cell.length_a   1.000
_cell.length_b   1.000
_cell.length_c   1.000
_cell.angle_alpha   90.00
_cell.angle_beta   90.00
_cell.angle_gamma   90.00
#
_symmetry.space_group_name_H-M   'P 1'
#
loop_
_entity.id
_entity.type
_entity.pdbx_description
1 polymer ?
#
loop_
_entity_poly.entity_id
_entity_poly.type
_entity_poly.pdbx_seq_one_letter_code
_entity_poly.pdbx_strand_id
1 'polypeptide(L)'
;MSEAAIERALDALHTIRRKLRHHGVGRVRCIATEACRKAENGPEFIQRVHSETGLTFKVIGAKEEARLATIGCHDLLVAPAKSVLVVDIGGGSTELSLLDAEATRGQGLKGMLNRAQIIDWTSLKTGVVTMSDAFQGYDEVAAWPLMLNRAREIVAAWPGLANVQQRLADDEGYLIGTSGTVTCLAGVHLKLDRYRRDKVDGAWMSRDEGAATIDLLRELGVSGRAKLPTIGEERAPLMLAGCSIMQAVWEAFEGKRLRVADRGLREGLLLSMMYGQPKNRSRRRKGRGGRPSPQEAPNE
;
A
#
# COMPACT_ATOMS: atom_id res chain seq x y z
N MET A 1 13.75 -15.16 -3.66
CA MET A 1 13.12 -14.85 -4.97
C MET A 1 13.71 -15.79 -6.01
N SER A 2 12.89 -16.32 -6.92
CA SER A 2 13.40 -17.18 -8.00
C SER A 2 14.13 -16.35 -9.05
N GLU A 3 15.08 -16.99 -9.75
CA GLU A 3 15.85 -16.34 -10.81
C GLU A 3 14.93 -15.80 -11.92
N ALA A 4 13.95 -16.59 -12.34
CA ALA A 4 12.97 -16.16 -13.34
C ALA A 4 12.19 -14.90 -12.92
N ALA A 5 11.92 -14.70 -11.63
CA ALA A 5 11.26 -13.48 -11.14
C ALA A 5 12.22 -12.28 -11.12
N ILE A 6 13.50 -12.52 -10.81
CA ILE A 6 14.56 -11.51 -10.85
C ILE A 6 14.77 -11.00 -12.28
N GLU A 7 14.90 -11.90 -13.25
CA GLU A 7 15.09 -11.53 -14.66
C GLU A 7 13.92 -10.69 -15.20
N ARG A 8 12.68 -11.13 -14.97
CA ARG A 8 11.49 -10.34 -15.37
C ARG A 8 11.47 -8.95 -14.73
N ALA A 9 11.89 -8.84 -13.46
CA ALA A 9 11.96 -7.56 -12.79
C ALA A 9 13.06 -6.66 -13.38
N LEU A 10 14.24 -7.22 -13.69
CA LEU A 10 15.34 -6.50 -14.34
C LEU A 10 14.95 -5.99 -15.72
N ASP A 11 14.29 -6.81 -16.55
CA ASP A 11 13.79 -6.40 -17.87
C ASP A 11 12.84 -5.19 -17.79
N ALA A 12 11.91 -5.22 -16.83
CA ALA A 12 11.00 -4.11 -16.57
C ALA A 12 11.77 -2.86 -16.11
N LEU A 13 12.75 -3.01 -15.22
CA LEU A 13 13.56 -1.91 -14.69
C LEU A 13 14.49 -1.31 -15.75
N HIS A 14 15.06 -2.10 -16.65
CA HIS A 14 15.79 -1.62 -17.83
C HIS A 14 14.88 -0.78 -18.73
N THR A 15 13.66 -1.25 -18.96
CA THR A 15 12.66 -0.49 -19.73
C THR A 15 12.30 0.82 -19.04
N ILE A 16 12.08 0.82 -17.72
CA ILE A 16 11.82 2.02 -16.92
C ILE A 16 13.02 2.98 -16.99
N ARG A 17 14.26 2.49 -16.86
CA ARG A 17 15.47 3.31 -16.94
C ARG A 17 15.60 4.01 -18.29
N ARG A 18 15.32 3.30 -19.40
CA ARG A 18 15.29 3.92 -20.74
C ARG A 18 14.26 5.05 -20.83
N LYS A 19 13.05 4.82 -20.32
CA LYS A 19 11.99 5.86 -20.30
C LYS A 19 12.40 7.07 -19.46
N LEU A 20 12.95 6.85 -18.26
CA LEU A 20 13.43 7.93 -17.38
C LEU A 20 14.50 8.80 -18.08
N ARG A 21 15.44 8.17 -18.79
CA ARG A 21 16.46 8.89 -19.57
C ARG A 21 15.86 9.66 -20.74
N HIS A 22 14.98 9.01 -21.51
CA HIS A 22 14.33 9.63 -22.66
C HIS A 22 13.54 10.89 -22.28
N HIS A 23 12.83 10.87 -21.15
CA HIS A 23 12.08 12.01 -20.64
C HIS A 23 12.92 13.00 -19.81
N GLY A 24 14.24 12.82 -19.70
CA GLY A 24 15.12 13.74 -18.96
C GLY A 24 14.79 13.86 -17.46
N VAL A 25 14.28 12.80 -16.84
CA VAL A 25 13.84 12.85 -15.43
C VAL A 25 15.03 13.03 -14.49
N GLY A 26 15.18 14.24 -13.93
CA GLY A 26 16.33 14.61 -13.09
C GLY A 26 16.27 14.12 -11.64
N ARG A 27 15.09 13.77 -11.12
CA ARG A 27 14.92 13.26 -9.75
C ARG A 27 14.13 11.96 -9.74
N VAL A 28 14.78 10.89 -9.31
CA VAL A 28 14.20 9.55 -9.21
C VAL A 28 14.34 9.06 -7.78
N ARG A 29 13.28 8.47 -7.24
CA ARG A 29 13.30 7.77 -5.96
C ARG A 29 12.69 6.39 -6.15
N CYS A 30 13.48 5.36 -5.89
CA CYS A 30 13.05 3.98 -6.01
C CYS A 30 12.90 3.36 -4.61
N ILE A 31 11.81 2.64 -4.40
CA ILE A 31 11.53 1.94 -3.14
C ILE A 31 11.24 0.47 -3.44
N ALA A 32 11.64 -0.38 -2.51
CA ALA A 32 11.31 -1.80 -2.50
C ALA A 32 10.57 -2.12 -1.19
N THR A 33 9.58 -3.01 -1.27
CA THR A 33 8.64 -3.29 -0.19
C THR A 33 8.84 -4.70 0.36
N GLU A 34 7.77 -5.31 0.88
CA GLU A 34 7.84 -6.54 1.65
C GLU A 34 8.53 -7.71 0.94
N ALA A 35 8.31 -7.90 -0.36
CA ALA A 35 8.92 -9.01 -1.09
C ALA A 35 10.46 -8.99 -0.99
N CYS A 36 11.08 -7.81 -1.14
CA CYS A 36 12.52 -7.66 -1.00
C CYS A 36 12.99 -7.69 0.46
N ARG A 37 12.14 -7.32 1.44
CA ARG A 37 12.47 -7.48 2.86
C ARG A 37 12.49 -8.93 3.31
N LYS A 38 11.55 -9.73 2.82
CA LYS A 38 11.37 -11.14 3.23
C LYS A 38 12.35 -12.08 2.50
N ALA A 39 12.73 -11.76 1.27
CA ALA A 39 13.63 -12.60 0.50
C ALA A 39 15.06 -12.58 1.07
N GLU A 40 15.61 -13.76 1.33
CA GLU A 40 17.03 -13.93 1.74
C GLU A 40 17.99 -13.30 0.73
N ASN A 41 17.75 -13.51 -0.57
CA ASN A 41 18.49 -12.90 -1.67
C ASN A 41 17.98 -11.50 -2.07
N GLY A 42 17.18 -10.85 -1.23
CA GLY A 42 16.69 -9.48 -1.45
C GLY A 42 17.82 -8.44 -1.57
N PRO A 43 18.81 -8.41 -0.68
CA PRO A 43 19.95 -7.48 -0.78
C PRO A 43 20.76 -7.64 -2.06
N GLU A 44 21.01 -8.87 -2.49
CA GLU A 44 21.73 -9.19 -3.73
C GLU A 44 20.97 -8.69 -4.96
N PHE A 45 19.66 -8.93 -5.01
CA PHE A 45 18.81 -8.40 -6.07
C PHE A 45 18.89 -6.87 -6.16
N ILE A 46 18.84 -6.16 -5.02
CA ILE A 46 18.93 -4.69 -5.00
C ILE A 46 20.29 -4.20 -5.50
N GLN A 47 21.38 -4.89 -5.15
CA GLN A 47 22.71 -4.58 -5.68
C GLN A 47 22.77 -4.80 -7.19
N ARG A 48 22.22 -5.93 -7.67
CA ARG A 48 22.17 -6.26 -9.09
C ARG A 48 21.35 -5.25 -9.91
N VAL A 49 20.20 -4.82 -9.39
CA VAL A 49 19.40 -3.73 -9.98
C VAL A 49 20.24 -2.46 -10.12
N HIS A 50 21.01 -2.11 -9.10
CA HIS A 50 21.87 -0.93 -9.15
C HIS A 50 22.98 -1.06 -10.18
N SER A 51 23.69 -2.19 -10.22
CA SER A 51 24.79 -2.41 -11.17
C SER A 51 24.32 -2.41 -12.62
N GLU A 52 23.15 -2.99 -12.90
CA GLU A 52 22.66 -3.13 -14.28
C GLU A 52 21.91 -1.89 -14.78
N THR A 53 21.12 -1.25 -13.93
CA THR A 53 20.20 -0.17 -14.36
C THR A 53 20.64 1.22 -13.89
N GLY A 54 21.54 1.29 -12.90
CA GLY A 54 21.90 2.50 -12.18
C GLY A 54 20.81 3.01 -11.23
N LEU A 55 19.68 2.31 -11.08
CA LEU A 55 18.62 2.68 -10.15
C LEU A 55 18.97 2.24 -8.72
N THR A 56 18.96 3.17 -7.77
CA THR A 56 19.21 2.86 -6.35
C THR A 56 17.89 2.71 -5.62
N PHE A 57 17.58 1.49 -5.20
CA PHE A 57 16.39 1.18 -4.41
C PHE A 57 16.65 1.30 -2.92
N LYS A 58 15.70 1.92 -2.21
CA LYS A 58 15.64 1.85 -0.75
C LYS A 58 14.56 0.87 -0.33
N VAL A 59 14.94 -0.15 0.43
CA VAL A 59 13.98 -1.01 1.10
C VAL A 59 13.31 -0.21 2.22
N ILE A 60 11.98 -0.09 2.16
CA ILE A 60 11.20 0.60 3.19
C ILE A 60 10.47 -0.42 4.08
N GLY A 61 10.18 -0.04 5.31
CA GLY A 61 9.40 -0.86 6.25
C GLY A 61 7.90 -0.61 6.10
N ALA A 62 7.09 -1.53 6.62
CA ALA A 62 5.63 -1.47 6.51
C ALA A 62 5.01 -0.17 7.08
N LYS A 63 5.62 0.41 8.13
CA LYS A 63 5.18 1.72 8.66
C LYS A 63 5.28 2.84 7.63
N GLU A 64 6.34 2.85 6.83
CA GLU A 64 6.51 3.87 5.78
C GLU A 64 5.60 3.56 4.58
N GLU A 65 5.33 2.30 4.29
CA GLU A 65 4.31 1.91 3.29
C GLU A 65 2.94 2.43 3.69
N ALA A 66 2.47 2.10 4.89
CA ALA A 66 1.23 2.60 5.48
C ALA A 66 1.16 4.14 5.43
N ARG A 67 2.23 4.83 5.85
CA ARG A 67 2.31 6.29 5.81
C ARG A 67 2.14 6.85 4.40
N LEU A 68 2.86 6.29 3.43
CA LEU A 68 2.83 6.76 2.05
C LEU A 68 1.51 6.41 1.35
N ALA A 69 0.97 5.20 1.54
CA ALA A 69 -0.35 4.82 1.03
C ALA A 69 -1.42 5.79 1.51
N THR A 70 -1.38 6.14 2.80
CA THR A 70 -2.27 7.13 3.40
C THR A 70 -2.13 8.50 2.71
N ILE A 71 -0.90 9.01 2.53
CA ILE A 71 -0.66 10.30 1.85
C ILE A 71 -1.15 10.27 0.40
N GLY A 72 -0.98 9.14 -0.29
CA GLY A 72 -1.49 8.96 -1.65
C GLY A 72 -3.01 9.11 -1.75
N CYS A 73 -3.73 8.84 -0.67
CA CYS A 73 -5.19 8.90 -0.58
C CYS A 73 -5.72 10.20 0.06
N HIS A 74 -4.89 11.21 0.30
CA HIS A 74 -5.24 12.39 1.10
C HIS A 74 -6.50 13.15 0.63
N ASP A 75 -6.74 13.22 -0.67
CA ASP A 75 -7.86 13.95 -1.28
C ASP A 75 -9.14 13.12 -1.37
N LEU A 76 -9.11 11.87 -0.93
CA LEU A 76 -10.27 11.00 -0.80
C LEU A 76 -10.95 11.11 0.57
N LEU A 77 -10.40 11.94 1.46
CA LEU A 77 -10.98 12.25 2.76
C LEU A 77 -12.09 13.30 2.62
N VAL A 78 -13.35 12.87 2.78
CA VAL A 78 -14.54 13.73 2.77
C VAL A 78 -15.16 13.90 4.14
N ALA A 79 -15.72 15.08 4.38
CA ALA A 79 -16.60 15.38 5.51
C ALA A 79 -17.98 14.70 5.33
N PRO A 80 -18.71 14.44 6.43
CA PRO A 80 -18.40 14.76 7.83
C PRO A 80 -17.58 13.70 8.58
N ALA A 81 -17.09 12.65 7.90
CA ALA A 81 -16.37 11.54 8.52
C ALA A 81 -15.20 11.98 9.42
N LYS A 82 -15.20 11.54 10.68
CA LYS A 82 -14.11 11.79 11.64
C LYS A 82 -13.00 10.75 11.56
N SER A 83 -13.37 9.51 11.24
CA SER A 83 -12.46 8.36 11.16
C SER A 83 -12.55 7.71 9.80
N VAL A 84 -11.40 7.38 9.21
CA VAL A 84 -11.33 6.65 7.93
C VAL A 84 -10.26 5.57 8.04
N LEU A 85 -10.56 4.36 7.58
CA LEU A 85 -9.59 3.27 7.53
C LEU A 85 -9.06 3.13 6.10
N VAL A 86 -7.75 3.35 5.92
CA VAL A 86 -7.08 3.05 4.65
C VAL A 86 -6.69 1.56 4.66
N VAL A 87 -7.06 0.86 3.59
CA VAL A 87 -6.82 -0.56 3.34
C VAL A 87 -5.99 -0.68 2.07
N ASP A 88 -4.73 -1.09 2.20
CA ASP A 88 -3.83 -1.33 1.06
C ASP A 88 -3.53 -2.82 0.96
N ILE A 89 -4.17 -3.51 0.01
CA ILE A 89 -4.00 -4.96 -0.19
C ILE A 89 -2.85 -5.19 -1.17
N GLY A 90 -1.65 -5.39 -0.66
CA GLY A 90 -0.47 -5.71 -1.46
C GLY A 90 -0.37 -7.17 -1.89
N GLY A 91 0.77 -7.51 -2.50
CA GLY A 91 1.09 -8.89 -2.87
C GLY A 91 1.43 -9.77 -1.67
N GLY A 92 2.28 -9.28 -0.76
CA GLY A 92 2.73 -10.04 0.41
C GLY A 92 2.11 -9.63 1.75
N SER A 93 1.63 -8.38 1.83
CA SER A 93 1.08 -7.77 3.03
C SER A 93 -0.19 -7.01 2.71
N THR A 94 -0.94 -6.72 3.77
CA THR A 94 -2.08 -5.81 3.75
C THR A 94 -1.89 -4.79 4.87
N GLU A 95 -1.82 -3.52 4.54
CA GLU A 95 -1.70 -2.44 5.51
C GLU A 95 -3.08 -1.87 5.84
N LEU A 96 -3.37 -1.75 7.13
CA LEU A 96 -4.57 -1.09 7.67
C LEU A 96 -4.14 0.13 8.46
N SER A 97 -4.65 1.32 8.13
CA SER A 97 -4.29 2.58 8.79
C SER A 97 -5.53 3.40 9.12
N LEU A 98 -5.85 3.51 10.40
CA LEU A 98 -6.93 4.36 10.89
C LEU A 98 -6.46 5.80 10.96
N LEU A 99 -7.17 6.70 10.29
CA LEU A 99 -6.88 8.12 10.25
C LEU A 99 -7.88 8.93 11.05
N ASP A 100 -7.36 9.98 11.69
CA ASP A 100 -8.16 11.14 12.04
C ASP A 100 -8.39 11.95 10.76
N ALA A 101 -9.55 11.72 10.14
CA ALA A 101 -9.90 12.31 8.87
C ALA A 101 -10.23 13.79 9.01
N GLU A 102 -10.80 14.21 10.14
CA GLU A 102 -11.09 15.62 10.44
C GLU A 102 -9.79 16.42 10.60
N ALA A 103 -8.87 15.96 11.45
CA ALA A 103 -7.57 16.60 11.63
C ALA A 103 -6.75 16.60 10.33
N THR A 104 -6.80 15.51 9.55
CA THR A 104 -6.08 15.44 8.26
C THR A 104 -6.61 16.47 7.27
N ARG A 105 -7.94 16.62 7.13
CA ARG A 105 -8.54 17.64 6.27
C ARG A 105 -8.17 19.06 6.74
N GLY A 106 -8.24 19.31 8.05
CA GLY A 106 -7.91 20.62 8.63
C GLY A 106 -6.45 21.05 8.41
N GLN A 107 -5.50 20.12 8.44
CA GLN A 107 -4.08 20.42 8.21
C GLN A 107 -3.65 20.32 6.73
N GLY A 108 -4.49 19.71 5.90
CA GLY A 108 -4.25 19.47 4.48
C GLY A 108 -3.00 18.62 4.18
N LEU A 109 -2.64 18.55 2.90
CA LEU A 109 -1.50 17.74 2.43
C LEU A 109 -0.19 18.12 3.13
N LYS A 110 0.07 19.41 3.37
CA LYS A 110 1.30 19.88 4.05
C LYS A 110 1.41 19.33 5.47
N GLY A 111 0.32 19.38 6.25
CA GLY A 111 0.27 18.79 7.58
C GLY A 111 0.50 17.29 7.56
N MET A 112 -0.18 16.61 6.64
CA MET A 112 -0.07 15.16 6.46
C MET A 112 1.35 14.70 6.08
N LEU A 113 2.05 15.49 5.24
CA LEU A 113 3.45 15.22 4.88
C LEU A 113 4.40 15.35 6.06
N ASN A 114 4.13 16.27 7.00
CA ASN A 114 4.90 16.43 8.23
C ASN A 114 4.60 15.31 9.23
N ARG A 115 3.31 15.04 9.44
CA ARG A 115 2.81 13.98 10.32
C ARG A 115 1.49 13.45 9.76
N ALA A 116 1.50 12.22 9.24
CA ALA A 116 0.26 11.53 8.91
C ALA A 116 -0.54 11.37 10.21
N GLN A 117 -1.81 11.82 10.23
CA GLN A 117 -2.69 11.74 11.41
C GLN A 117 -3.23 10.30 11.58
N ILE A 118 -2.31 9.33 11.58
CA ILE A 118 -2.60 7.92 11.80
C ILE A 118 -2.79 7.73 13.30
N ILE A 119 -4.00 7.34 13.69
CA ILE A 119 -4.39 7.02 15.06
C ILE A 119 -3.83 5.65 15.43
N ASP A 120 -4.04 4.67 14.55
CA ASP A 120 -3.63 3.28 14.74
C ASP A 120 -3.33 2.67 13.37
N TRP A 121 -2.44 1.68 13.32
CA TRP A 121 -2.13 0.96 12.10
C TRP A 121 -1.58 -0.43 12.37
N THR A 122 -1.73 -1.31 11.38
CA THR A 122 -1.08 -2.62 11.36
C THR A 122 -0.65 -3.00 9.94
N SER A 123 0.27 -3.96 9.85
CA SER A 123 0.69 -4.60 8.60
C SER A 123 0.45 -6.10 8.75
N LEU A 124 -0.67 -6.55 8.21
CA LEU A 124 -1.07 -7.94 8.18
C LEU A 124 -0.11 -8.68 7.26
N LYS A 125 0.44 -9.81 7.73
CA LYS A 125 1.40 -10.63 6.97
C LYS A 125 0.73 -11.53 5.94
N THR A 126 -0.24 -10.95 5.24
CA THR A 126 -0.96 -11.58 4.14
C THR A 126 -1.32 -10.53 3.10
N GLY A 127 -0.99 -10.80 1.85
CA GLY A 127 -1.49 -10.14 0.66
C GLY A 127 -1.98 -11.17 -0.35
N VAL A 128 -2.34 -10.73 -1.56
CA VAL A 128 -2.96 -11.61 -2.56
C VAL A 128 -2.06 -12.76 -3.01
N VAL A 129 -0.75 -12.54 -3.13
CA VAL A 129 0.21 -13.56 -3.56
C VAL A 129 0.43 -14.57 -2.44
N THR A 130 0.74 -14.10 -1.22
CA THR A 130 0.96 -15.01 -0.09
C THR A 130 -0.28 -15.83 0.27
N MET A 131 -1.47 -15.23 0.16
CA MET A 131 -2.72 -15.95 0.38
C MET A 131 -2.97 -16.97 -0.74
N SER A 132 -2.75 -16.60 -2.01
CA SER A 132 -2.89 -17.56 -3.12
C SER A 132 -1.90 -18.72 -3.00
N ASP A 133 -0.63 -18.43 -2.72
CA ASP A 133 0.43 -19.43 -2.56
C ASP A 133 0.13 -20.43 -1.42
N ALA A 134 -0.44 -19.95 -0.31
CA ALA A 134 -0.81 -20.78 0.83
C ALA A 134 -1.92 -21.81 0.50
N PHE A 135 -2.69 -21.58 -0.56
CA PHE A 135 -3.84 -22.42 -0.94
C PHE A 135 -3.77 -22.92 -2.40
N GLN A 136 -2.60 -22.84 -3.05
CA GLN A 136 -2.40 -23.20 -4.47
C GLN A 136 -2.75 -24.67 -4.82
N GLY A 137 -2.85 -25.55 -3.83
CA GLY A 137 -3.22 -26.97 -4.00
C GLY A 137 -4.72 -27.27 -3.85
N TYR A 138 -5.54 -26.27 -3.57
CA TYR A 138 -7.00 -26.41 -3.43
C TYR A 138 -7.70 -25.92 -4.69
N ASP A 139 -8.81 -26.55 -5.05
CA ASP A 139 -9.76 -25.93 -5.99
C ASP A 139 -10.38 -24.67 -5.36
N GLU A 140 -10.89 -23.75 -6.18
CA GLU A 140 -11.37 -22.45 -5.68
C GLU A 140 -12.56 -22.55 -4.72
N VAL A 141 -13.41 -23.57 -4.87
CA VAL A 141 -14.59 -23.77 -4.02
C VAL A 141 -14.16 -24.20 -2.62
N ALA A 142 -13.20 -25.12 -2.53
CA ALA A 142 -12.60 -25.55 -1.27
C ALA A 142 -11.68 -24.48 -0.65
N ALA A 143 -10.94 -23.74 -1.49
CA ALA A 143 -10.00 -22.71 -1.04
C ALA A 143 -10.71 -21.52 -0.40
N TRP A 144 -11.85 -21.09 -0.95
CA TRP A 144 -12.56 -19.89 -0.51
C TRP A 144 -12.84 -19.83 1.01
N PRO A 145 -13.55 -20.79 1.62
CA PRO A 145 -13.85 -20.73 3.06
C PRO A 145 -12.58 -20.75 3.92
N LEU A 146 -11.54 -21.46 3.47
CA LEU A 146 -10.25 -21.50 4.16
C LEU A 146 -9.50 -20.16 4.09
N MET A 147 -9.44 -19.55 2.91
CA MET A 147 -8.86 -18.23 2.70
C MET A 147 -9.58 -17.16 3.52
N LEU A 148 -10.92 -17.19 3.52
CA LEU A 148 -11.74 -16.23 4.27
C LEU A 148 -11.55 -16.39 5.78
N ASN A 149 -11.58 -17.62 6.31
CA ASN A 149 -11.31 -17.87 7.73
C ASN A 149 -9.89 -17.44 8.12
N ARG A 150 -8.89 -17.73 7.27
CA ARG A 150 -7.52 -17.27 7.49
C ARG A 150 -7.42 -15.75 7.52
N ALA A 151 -8.11 -15.06 6.61
CA ALA A 151 -8.15 -13.61 6.59
C ALA A 151 -8.83 -13.04 7.86
N ARG A 152 -9.94 -13.63 8.30
CA ARG A 152 -10.63 -13.27 9.55
C ARG A 152 -9.72 -13.39 10.77
N GLU A 153 -9.03 -14.52 10.92
CA GLU A 153 -8.08 -14.75 12.03
C GLU A 153 -6.98 -13.67 12.05
N ILE A 154 -6.43 -13.34 10.88
CA ILE A 154 -5.36 -12.35 10.77
C ILE A 154 -5.86 -10.95 11.11
N VAL A 155 -7.06 -10.57 10.66
CA VAL A 155 -7.67 -9.28 11.01
C VAL A 155 -8.01 -9.22 12.50
N ALA A 156 -8.60 -10.29 13.05
CA ALA A 156 -8.94 -10.42 14.47
C ALA A 156 -7.72 -10.35 15.39
N ALA A 157 -6.55 -10.77 14.91
CA ALA A 157 -5.29 -10.70 15.64
C ALA A 157 -4.68 -9.29 15.71
N TRP A 158 -5.27 -8.26 15.08
CA TRP A 158 -4.79 -6.88 15.20
C TRP A 158 -5.01 -6.37 16.64
N PRO A 159 -3.96 -6.05 17.42
CA PRO A 159 -4.14 -5.62 18.81
C PRO A 159 -4.99 -4.35 18.99
N GLY A 160 -5.01 -3.47 17.98
CA GLY A 160 -5.79 -2.23 17.98
C GLY A 160 -7.23 -2.37 17.47
N LEU A 161 -7.67 -3.58 17.10
CA LEU A 161 -8.94 -3.78 16.38
C LEU A 161 -10.14 -3.17 17.10
N ALA A 162 -10.29 -3.43 18.41
CA ALA A 162 -11.44 -2.94 19.19
C ALA A 162 -11.51 -1.39 19.21
N ASN A 163 -10.37 -0.72 19.38
CA ASN A 163 -10.29 0.75 19.33
C ASN A 163 -10.64 1.27 17.92
N VAL A 164 -10.21 0.57 16.88
CA VAL A 164 -10.48 0.95 15.49
C VAL A 164 -11.95 0.77 15.16
N GLN A 165 -12.56 -0.35 15.54
CA GLN A 165 -13.99 -0.61 15.42
C GLN A 165 -14.80 0.47 16.13
N GLN A 166 -14.47 0.79 17.38
CA GLN A 166 -15.14 1.84 18.14
C GLN A 166 -15.07 3.20 17.43
N ARG A 167 -13.91 3.56 16.86
CA ARG A 167 -13.73 4.85 16.16
C ARG A 167 -14.41 4.92 14.82
N LEU A 168 -14.57 3.79 14.13
CA LEU A 168 -15.29 3.70 12.87
C LEU A 168 -16.78 3.46 13.06
N ALA A 169 -17.25 3.13 14.27
CA ALA A 169 -18.66 2.84 14.54
C ALA A 169 -19.59 4.01 14.18
N ASP A 170 -19.11 5.26 14.26
CA ASP A 170 -19.80 6.46 13.75
C ASP A 170 -20.32 6.23 12.31
N ASP A 171 -21.57 6.59 12.04
CA ASP A 171 -22.27 6.34 10.77
C ASP A 171 -21.54 6.98 9.57
N GLU A 172 -20.75 8.01 9.83
CA GLU A 172 -20.01 8.74 8.81
C GLU A 172 -18.63 8.12 8.49
N GLY A 173 -18.16 7.15 9.28
CA GLY A 173 -16.91 6.43 9.03
C GLY A 173 -16.96 5.59 7.75
N TYR A 174 -15.84 5.48 7.04
CA TYR A 174 -15.74 4.64 5.84
C TYR A 174 -14.33 4.09 5.62
N LEU A 175 -14.23 3.16 4.67
CA LEU A 175 -12.98 2.56 4.23
C LEU A 175 -12.47 3.28 2.98
N ILE A 176 -11.17 3.51 2.86
CA ILE A 176 -10.51 3.79 1.59
C ILE A 176 -9.74 2.54 1.19
N GLY A 177 -10.09 1.92 0.08
CA GLY A 177 -9.37 0.75 -0.44
C GLY A 177 -8.48 1.12 -1.61
N THR A 178 -7.23 0.68 -1.58
CA THR A 178 -6.28 0.85 -2.69
C THR A 178 -5.74 -0.50 -3.16
N SER A 179 -4.91 -0.46 -4.21
CA SER A 179 -4.28 -1.58 -4.91
C SER A 179 -5.09 -2.21 -6.06
N GLY A 180 -4.49 -3.21 -6.71
CA GLY A 180 -5.08 -3.93 -7.83
C GLY A 180 -6.39 -4.64 -7.50
N THR A 181 -6.51 -5.24 -6.30
CA THR A 181 -7.74 -5.94 -5.89
C THR A 181 -8.93 -5.00 -5.85
N VAL A 182 -8.78 -3.87 -5.16
CA VAL A 182 -9.87 -2.91 -4.97
C VAL A 182 -10.25 -2.23 -6.28
N THR A 183 -9.26 -1.85 -7.08
CA THR A 183 -9.50 -1.24 -8.40
C THR A 183 -10.15 -2.22 -9.40
N CYS A 184 -9.81 -3.50 -9.34
CA CYS A 184 -10.51 -4.56 -10.10
C CYS A 184 -11.96 -4.73 -9.64
N LEU A 185 -12.21 -4.84 -8.34
CA LEU A 185 -13.57 -4.92 -7.77
C LEU A 185 -14.42 -3.73 -8.24
N ALA A 186 -13.87 -2.51 -8.16
CA ALA A 186 -14.53 -1.31 -8.63
C ALA A 186 -14.87 -1.37 -10.13
N GLY A 187 -13.95 -1.83 -10.96
CA GLY A 187 -14.17 -1.97 -12.40
C GLY A 187 -15.31 -2.93 -12.74
N VAL A 188 -15.42 -4.05 -12.00
CA VAL A 188 -16.49 -5.05 -12.19
C VAL A 188 -17.83 -4.52 -11.66
N HIS A 189 -17.82 -3.93 -10.46
CA HIS A 189 -19.00 -3.31 -9.87
C HIS A 189 -19.61 -2.23 -10.79
N LEU A 190 -18.75 -1.38 -11.39
CA LEU A 190 -19.13 -0.34 -12.32
C LEU A 190 -19.44 -0.86 -13.75
N LYS A 191 -19.29 -2.17 -13.98
CA LYS A 191 -19.54 -2.86 -15.26
C LYS A 191 -18.77 -2.22 -16.43
N LEU A 192 -17.51 -1.87 -16.21
CA LEU A 192 -16.70 -1.20 -17.22
C LEU A 192 -16.29 -2.17 -18.34
N ASP A 193 -16.33 -1.69 -19.58
CA ASP A 193 -15.89 -2.39 -20.79
C ASP A 193 -14.37 -2.43 -20.97
N ARG A 194 -13.65 -1.62 -20.19
CA ARG A 194 -12.18 -1.60 -20.05
C ARG A 194 -11.79 -0.82 -18.80
N TYR A 195 -10.54 -0.97 -18.35
CA TYR A 195 -10.04 -0.20 -17.23
C TYR A 195 -10.06 1.33 -17.50
N ARG A 196 -10.74 2.08 -16.63
CA ARG A 196 -10.83 3.55 -16.68
C ARG A 196 -10.56 4.17 -15.32
N ARG A 197 -9.34 4.69 -15.13
CA ARG A 197 -8.93 5.36 -13.89
C ARG A 197 -9.88 6.51 -13.51
N ASP A 198 -10.35 7.28 -14.49
CA ASP A 198 -11.24 8.43 -14.26
C ASP A 198 -12.64 8.05 -13.74
N LYS A 199 -13.01 6.76 -13.87
CA LYS A 199 -14.25 6.20 -13.32
C LYS A 199 -14.03 5.41 -12.03
N VAL A 200 -12.85 4.80 -11.88
CA VAL A 200 -12.50 3.95 -10.73
C VAL A 200 -12.02 4.79 -9.54
N ASP A 201 -11.15 5.77 -9.77
CA ASP A 201 -10.57 6.58 -8.69
C ASP A 201 -11.63 7.46 -8.03
N GLY A 202 -11.77 7.35 -6.72
CA GLY A 202 -12.75 8.07 -5.91
C GLY A 202 -14.16 7.51 -5.94
N ALA A 203 -14.42 6.43 -6.69
CA ALA A 203 -15.72 5.76 -6.74
C ALA A 203 -16.14 5.23 -5.37
N TRP A 204 -17.45 5.23 -5.12
CA TRP A 204 -18.03 4.63 -3.93
C TRP A 204 -18.55 3.23 -4.24
N MET A 205 -18.47 2.36 -3.25
CA MET A 205 -19.05 1.02 -3.27
C MET A 205 -19.58 0.72 -1.87
N SER A 206 -20.87 0.43 -1.75
CA SER A 206 -21.45 -0.05 -0.49
C SER A 206 -20.93 -1.45 -0.16
N ARG A 207 -21.11 -1.87 1.09
CA ARG A 207 -20.76 -3.23 1.52
C ARG A 207 -21.52 -4.29 0.71
N ASP A 208 -22.80 -4.07 0.45
CA ASP A 208 -23.65 -5.04 -0.26
C ASP A 208 -23.29 -5.12 -1.75
N GLU A 209 -22.97 -3.98 -2.39
CA GLU A 209 -22.45 -3.97 -3.76
C GLU A 209 -21.08 -4.66 -3.84
N GLY A 210 -20.23 -4.46 -2.84
CA GLY A 210 -18.95 -5.16 -2.71
C GLY A 210 -19.12 -6.66 -2.56
N ALA A 211 -20.00 -7.09 -1.65
CA ALA A 211 -20.32 -8.50 -1.43
C ALA A 211 -20.89 -9.16 -2.70
N ALA A 212 -21.86 -8.52 -3.36
CA ALA A 212 -22.42 -9.02 -4.62
C ALA A 212 -21.36 -9.12 -5.72
N THR A 213 -20.42 -8.17 -5.78
CA THR A 213 -19.29 -8.23 -6.73
C THR A 213 -18.34 -9.38 -6.41
N ILE A 214 -18.04 -9.61 -5.13
CA ILE A 214 -17.23 -10.74 -4.69
C ILE A 214 -17.90 -12.07 -5.05
N ASP A 215 -19.20 -12.21 -4.79
CA ASP A 215 -19.95 -13.44 -5.09
C ASP A 215 -19.97 -13.73 -6.60
N LEU A 216 -20.20 -12.71 -7.43
CA LEU A 216 -20.06 -12.83 -8.89
C LEU A 216 -18.66 -13.33 -9.29
N LEU A 217 -17.60 -12.77 -8.71
CA LEU A 217 -16.22 -13.17 -9.00
C LEU A 217 -15.92 -14.61 -8.54
N ARG A 218 -16.55 -15.07 -7.47
CA ARG A 218 -16.45 -16.46 -6.99
C ARG A 218 -17.14 -17.41 -7.97
N GLU A 219 -18.36 -17.10 -8.39
CA GLU A 219 -19.15 -17.93 -9.32
C GLU A 219 -18.50 -18.06 -10.70
N LEU A 220 -17.90 -16.99 -11.21
CA LEU A 220 -17.21 -17.00 -12.51
C LEU A 220 -15.98 -17.92 -12.55
N GLY A 221 -15.36 -18.18 -11.39
CA GLY A 221 -14.06 -18.86 -11.29
C GLY A 221 -12.93 -18.15 -12.05
N VAL A 222 -11.72 -18.73 -12.04
CA VAL A 222 -10.54 -18.15 -12.71
C VAL A 222 -10.80 -17.85 -14.20
N SER A 223 -11.40 -18.79 -14.94
CA SER A 223 -11.63 -18.66 -16.38
C SER A 223 -12.63 -17.55 -16.72
N GLY A 224 -13.72 -17.42 -15.94
CA GLY A 224 -14.66 -16.32 -16.12
C GLY A 224 -14.06 -14.98 -15.74
N ARG A 225 -13.31 -14.90 -14.64
CA ARG A 225 -12.62 -13.67 -14.22
C ARG A 225 -11.59 -13.18 -15.22
N ALA A 226 -10.87 -14.10 -15.88
CA ALA A 226 -9.88 -13.76 -16.91
C ALA A 226 -10.50 -13.03 -18.11
N LYS A 227 -11.79 -13.27 -18.40
CA LYS A 227 -12.54 -12.63 -19.48
C LYS A 227 -13.10 -11.26 -19.11
N LEU A 228 -13.06 -10.89 -17.82
CA LEU A 228 -13.56 -9.58 -17.39
C LEU A 228 -12.57 -8.47 -17.82
N PRO A 229 -13.04 -7.42 -18.52
CA PRO A 229 -12.16 -6.40 -19.10
C PRO A 229 -11.29 -5.63 -18.11
N THR A 230 -11.69 -5.58 -16.85
CA THR A 230 -10.98 -4.86 -15.78
C THR A 230 -10.06 -5.75 -14.95
N ILE A 231 -10.04 -7.06 -15.18
CA ILE A 231 -9.21 -8.03 -14.45
C ILE A 231 -8.12 -8.61 -15.36
N GLY A 232 -8.52 -9.28 -16.45
CA GLY A 232 -7.60 -9.95 -17.38
C GLY A 232 -6.94 -11.22 -16.82
N GLU A 233 -6.22 -11.93 -17.70
CA GLU A 233 -5.63 -13.25 -17.40
C GLU A 233 -4.63 -13.24 -16.24
N GLU A 234 -3.74 -12.23 -16.19
CA GLU A 234 -2.68 -12.18 -15.18
C GLU A 234 -3.22 -12.02 -13.76
N ARG A 235 -4.34 -11.30 -13.58
CA ARG A 235 -4.89 -11.01 -12.25
C ARG A 235 -5.95 -12.02 -11.81
N ALA A 236 -6.62 -12.69 -12.74
CA ALA A 236 -7.74 -13.59 -12.44
C ALA A 236 -7.43 -14.67 -11.38
N PRO A 237 -6.22 -15.29 -11.34
CA PRO A 237 -5.87 -16.27 -10.29
C PRO A 237 -5.74 -15.66 -8.90
N LEU A 238 -5.34 -14.38 -8.80
CA LEU A 238 -5.10 -13.70 -7.51
C LEU A 238 -6.36 -13.05 -6.93
N MET A 239 -7.40 -12.87 -7.75
CA MET A 239 -8.60 -12.13 -7.34
C MET A 239 -9.34 -12.80 -6.19
N LEU A 240 -9.43 -14.13 -6.14
CA LEU A 240 -10.14 -14.83 -5.06
C LEU A 240 -9.50 -14.53 -3.70
N ALA A 241 -8.17 -14.60 -3.63
CA ALA A 241 -7.39 -14.26 -2.45
C ALA A 241 -7.53 -12.79 -2.03
N GLY A 242 -7.57 -11.86 -3.00
CA GLY A 242 -7.84 -10.46 -2.71
C GLY A 242 -9.25 -10.23 -2.16
N CYS A 243 -10.25 -10.92 -2.72
CA CYS A 243 -11.64 -10.84 -2.28
C CYS A 243 -11.81 -11.38 -0.86
N SER A 244 -11.14 -12.47 -0.49
CA SER A 244 -11.23 -13.01 0.88
C SER A 244 -10.66 -12.06 1.92
N ILE A 245 -9.56 -11.37 1.62
CA ILE A 245 -8.98 -10.34 2.49
C ILE A 245 -9.96 -9.15 2.62
N MET A 246 -10.47 -8.64 1.49
CA MET A 246 -11.40 -7.51 1.51
C MET A 246 -12.70 -7.85 2.26
N GLN A 247 -13.24 -9.06 2.07
CA GLN A 247 -14.43 -9.52 2.78
C GLN A 247 -14.21 -9.61 4.29
N ALA A 248 -13.08 -10.19 4.74
CA ALA A 248 -12.75 -10.22 6.16
C ALA A 248 -12.63 -8.81 6.76
N VAL A 249 -12.09 -7.84 6.01
CA VAL A 249 -12.03 -6.43 6.43
C VAL A 249 -13.44 -5.83 6.54
N TRP A 250 -14.32 -6.04 5.56
CA TRP A 250 -15.71 -5.57 5.64
C TRP A 250 -16.51 -6.20 6.78
N GLU A 251 -16.25 -7.46 7.11
CA GLU A 251 -16.87 -8.12 8.27
C GLU A 251 -16.34 -7.57 9.59
N ALA A 252 -15.05 -7.23 9.67
CA ALA A 252 -14.47 -6.63 10.86
C ALA A 252 -14.95 -5.18 11.11
N PHE A 253 -15.34 -4.45 10.05
CA PHE A 253 -15.81 -3.06 10.13
C PHE A 253 -17.20 -2.94 9.49
N GLU A 254 -18.18 -3.55 10.14
CA GLU A 254 -19.55 -3.73 9.64
C GLU A 254 -20.21 -2.42 9.14
N GLY A 255 -20.96 -2.54 8.04
CA GLY A 255 -21.78 -1.44 7.48
C GLY A 255 -20.99 -0.33 6.78
N LYS A 256 -19.65 -0.38 6.74
CA LYS A 256 -18.85 0.70 6.17
C LYS A 256 -18.72 0.57 4.65
N ARG A 257 -19.12 1.62 3.94
CA ARG A 257 -18.86 1.78 2.50
C ARG A 257 -17.37 1.94 2.22
N LEU A 258 -16.97 1.60 1.00
CA LEU A 258 -15.61 1.72 0.50
C LEU A 258 -15.54 2.87 -0.51
N ARG A 259 -14.51 3.70 -0.37
CA ARG A 259 -14.07 4.63 -1.41
C ARG A 259 -12.82 4.07 -2.08
N VAL A 260 -12.86 3.96 -3.40
CA VAL A 260 -11.78 3.35 -4.17
C VAL A 260 -10.69 4.38 -4.42
N ALA A 261 -9.44 3.99 -4.22
CA ALA A 261 -8.27 4.76 -4.57
C ALA A 261 -7.50 4.02 -5.65
N ASP A 262 -7.45 4.55 -6.87
CA ASP A 262 -6.41 4.15 -7.84
C ASP A 262 -5.12 4.95 -7.57
N ARG A 263 -4.84 5.17 -6.30
CA ARG A 263 -3.70 5.92 -5.78
C ARG A 263 -3.25 5.24 -4.51
N GLY A 264 -1.97 5.30 -4.21
CA GLY A 264 -1.46 4.72 -2.97
C GLY A 264 0.01 5.05 -2.77
N LEU A 265 0.80 4.02 -2.51
CA LEU A 265 2.23 4.14 -2.21
C LEU A 265 3.01 5.00 -3.23
N ARG A 266 2.72 4.86 -4.53
CA ARG A 266 3.40 5.58 -5.61
C ARG A 266 3.09 7.07 -5.57
N GLU A 267 1.80 7.43 -5.50
CA GLU A 267 1.33 8.81 -5.38
C GLU A 267 1.83 9.45 -4.08
N GLY A 268 1.78 8.73 -2.96
CA GLY A 268 2.31 9.22 -1.68
C GLY A 268 3.81 9.50 -1.72
N LEU A 269 4.58 8.65 -2.40
CA LEU A 269 6.01 8.88 -2.63
C LEU A 269 6.25 10.12 -3.48
N LEU A 270 5.48 10.27 -4.57
CA LEU A 270 5.60 11.40 -5.48
C LEU A 270 5.22 12.72 -4.78
N LEU A 271 4.10 12.76 -4.05
CA LEU A 271 3.68 13.92 -3.24
C LEU A 271 4.74 14.26 -2.19
N SER A 272 5.33 13.25 -1.54
CA SER A 272 6.44 13.45 -0.60
C SER A 272 7.70 14.02 -1.27
N MET A 273 7.95 13.70 -2.55
CA MET A 273 9.07 14.26 -3.31
C MET A 273 8.81 15.68 -3.79
N MET A 274 7.57 15.99 -4.17
CA MET A 274 7.17 17.29 -4.71
C MET A 274 7.03 18.35 -3.60
N TYR A 275 6.42 17.96 -2.48
CA TYR A 275 5.97 18.90 -1.45
C TYR A 275 6.57 18.63 -0.07
N GLY A 276 7.31 17.52 0.10
CA GLY A 276 8.00 17.23 1.35
C GLY A 276 9.13 18.21 1.61
N GLN A 277 9.24 18.69 2.85
CA GLN A 277 10.37 19.51 3.27
C GLN A 277 11.67 18.69 3.14
N PRO A 278 12.77 19.29 2.63
CA PRO A 278 14.07 18.66 2.73
C PRO A 278 14.34 18.40 4.21
N LYS A 279 14.62 17.15 4.59
CA LYS A 279 15.16 16.89 5.93
C LYS A 279 16.47 17.67 5.99
N ASN A 280 16.48 18.76 6.76
CA ASN A 280 17.71 19.47 7.09
C ASN A 280 18.70 18.42 7.58
N ARG A 281 19.68 18.07 6.73
CA ARG A 281 20.86 17.34 7.15
C ARG A 281 21.48 18.25 8.18
N SER A 282 21.28 17.93 9.45
CA SER A 282 21.84 18.71 10.55
C SER A 282 23.29 18.98 10.20
N ARG A 283 23.66 20.25 10.23
CA ARG A 283 25.05 20.70 10.12
C ARG A 283 25.82 19.86 11.12
N ARG A 284 26.52 18.84 10.64
CA ARG A 284 27.53 18.10 11.38
C ARG A 284 28.63 19.14 11.60
N ARG A 285 28.46 19.93 12.65
CA ARG A 285 29.33 21.02 13.05
C ARG A 285 30.67 20.36 13.33
N LYS A 286 31.58 20.41 12.34
CA LYS A 286 33.00 20.10 12.54
C LYS A 286 33.44 21.00 13.69
N GLY A 287 33.60 20.42 14.87
CA GLY A 287 34.32 21.06 15.96
C GLY A 287 35.71 21.37 15.44
N ARG A 288 35.97 22.64 15.16
CA ARG A 288 37.32 23.15 15.05
C ARG A 288 37.96 22.91 16.41
N GLY A 289 38.89 21.96 16.48
CA GLY A 289 39.79 21.81 17.62
C GLY A 289 40.49 23.14 17.85
N GLY A 290 40.17 23.79 18.97
CA GLY A 290 40.99 24.87 19.50
C GLY A 290 42.32 24.29 19.95
N ARG A 291 43.41 24.89 19.47
CA ARG A 291 44.76 24.66 20.01
C ARG A 291 44.77 25.05 21.49
N PRO A 292 45.48 24.32 22.36
CA PRO A 292 45.75 24.81 23.71
C PRO A 292 46.84 25.89 23.68
N SER A 293 46.58 26.99 24.38
CA SER A 293 47.56 28.04 24.69
C SER A 293 48.51 27.56 25.80
N PRO A 294 49.79 27.98 25.83
CA PRO A 294 50.74 27.59 26.88
C PRO A 294 50.42 28.33 28.20
N GLN A 295 50.49 27.61 29.31
CA GLN A 295 50.42 28.18 30.66
C GLN A 295 51.75 28.85 31.02
N GLU A 296 51.69 30.13 31.37
CA GLU A 296 52.73 30.86 32.10
C GLU A 296 52.64 30.52 33.59
N ALA A 297 53.80 30.24 34.20
CA ALA A 297 53.95 30.01 35.64
C ALA A 297 53.94 31.35 36.40
N PRO A 298 53.46 31.40 37.66
CA PRO A 298 53.84 32.46 38.57
C PRO A 298 55.05 32.05 39.41
N ASN A 299 56.00 32.98 39.47
CA ASN A 299 56.99 33.10 40.54
C ASN A 299 56.31 33.46 41.88
N GLU A 300 57.06 33.16 42.95
CA GLU A 300 56.85 33.43 44.39
C GLU A 300 56.10 32.36 45.19
#